data_AF-A0A1Q7SPR5-F1
#
_entry.id   AF-A0A1Q7SPR5-F1
#
_cell.length_a   1.000
_cell.length_b   1.000
_cell.length_c   1.000
_cell.angle_alpha   90.00
_cell.angle_beta   90.00
_cell.angle_gamma   90.00
#
_symmetry.space_group_name_H-M   'P 1'
#
loop_
_entity.id
_entity.type
_entity.pdbx_description
1 polymer ?
#
loop_
_entity_poly.entity_id
_entity_poly.type
_entity_poly.pdbx_seq_one_letter_code
_entity_poly.pdbx_strand_id
1 'polypeptide(L)'
;MTIAALTLVFTAVPHAQAAGVPNCNDNGGISPCFEMVWVNGVQIKMTFVHAPFLATPKATIDPFYVIAPQTDVPQGGPVPFFHDHVVGDAPQQNHGDFSVVLHGFLVFCSAEGISSGGCVPTFTSSPQGILPFAKTVNGQMLTSADPIESPANSGLIVLVDTGALILGTINPNT
;
A
#
# COMPACT_ATOMS: atom_id res chain seq x y z
N MET A 1 0.16 65.08 -32.80
CA MET A 1 0.88 64.11 -31.94
C MET A 1 -0.04 62.93 -31.73
N THR A 2 0.32 61.76 -32.26
CA THR A 2 -0.48 60.53 -32.19
C THR A 2 0.01 59.68 -31.02
N ILE A 3 -0.87 59.34 -30.07
CA ILE A 3 -0.57 58.46 -28.94
C ILE A 3 -0.92 57.04 -29.37
N ALA A 4 0.08 56.17 -29.52
CA ALA A 4 -0.12 54.75 -29.75
C ALA A 4 -0.42 54.06 -28.41
N ALA A 5 -1.63 53.52 -28.25
CA ALA A 5 -2.02 52.73 -27.09
C ALA A 5 -1.41 51.32 -27.22
N LEU A 6 -0.48 50.98 -26.32
CA LEU A 6 0.07 49.63 -26.20
C LEU A 6 -0.93 48.76 -25.41
N THR A 7 -1.73 47.95 -26.10
CA THR A 7 -2.53 46.88 -25.48
C THR A 7 -1.62 45.70 -25.12
N LEU A 8 -1.28 45.56 -23.84
CA LEU A 8 -0.66 44.34 -23.30
C LEU A 8 -1.71 43.24 -23.21
N VAL A 9 -1.65 42.30 -24.16
CA VAL A 9 -2.44 41.06 -24.11
C VAL A 9 -1.75 40.13 -23.12
N PHE A 10 -2.31 39.99 -21.91
CA PHE A 10 -1.89 38.94 -20.99
C PHE A 10 -2.37 37.60 -21.56
N THR A 11 -1.47 36.83 -22.15
CA THR A 11 -1.73 35.42 -22.46
C THR A 11 -1.82 34.68 -21.14
N ALA A 12 -3.06 34.41 -20.68
CA ALA A 12 -3.30 33.48 -19.60
C ALA A 12 -2.83 32.10 -20.09
N VAL A 13 -1.62 31.70 -19.70
CA VAL A 13 -1.16 30.33 -19.91
C VAL A 13 -2.12 29.46 -19.09
N PRO A 14 -2.84 28.51 -19.71
CA PRO A 14 -3.65 27.58 -18.94
C PRO A 14 -2.70 26.89 -17.97
N HIS A 15 -2.99 27.02 -16.68
CA HIS A 15 -2.30 26.22 -15.67
C HIS A 15 -2.66 24.78 -16.01
N ALA A 16 -1.75 24.07 -16.68
CA ALA A 16 -1.84 22.64 -16.79
C ALA A 16 -1.86 22.13 -15.35
N GLN A 17 -3.05 21.79 -14.85
CA GLN A 17 -3.15 21.05 -13.60
C GLN A 17 -2.36 19.77 -13.87
N ALA A 18 -1.22 19.62 -13.19
CA ALA A 18 -0.50 18.37 -13.21
C ALA A 18 -1.52 17.28 -12.84
N ALA A 19 -1.78 16.35 -13.76
CA ALA A 19 -2.66 15.23 -13.48
C ALA A 19 -2.13 14.57 -12.20
N GLY A 20 -3.01 14.36 -11.21
CA GLY A 20 -2.62 13.70 -9.98
C GLY A 20 -2.02 12.32 -10.27
N VAL A 21 -1.17 11.83 -9.37
CA VAL A 21 -0.65 10.45 -9.44
C VAL A 21 -1.86 9.50 -9.59
N PRO A 22 -1.87 8.60 -10.59
CA PRO A 22 -3.00 7.69 -10.85
C PRO A 22 -3.06 6.57 -9.82
N ASN A 23 -4.24 5.95 -9.66
CA ASN A 23 -4.37 4.73 -8.87
C ASN A 23 -3.60 3.60 -9.56
N CYS A 24 -2.87 2.77 -8.82
CA CYS A 24 -2.10 1.67 -9.39
C CYS A 24 -2.98 0.65 -10.14
N ASN A 25 -4.25 0.50 -9.77
CA ASN A 25 -5.20 -0.36 -10.49
C ASN A 25 -5.51 0.17 -11.90
N ASP A 26 -5.43 1.49 -12.12
CA ASP A 26 -5.76 2.12 -13.41
C ASP A 26 -4.62 2.03 -14.43
N ASN A 27 -3.39 1.77 -13.98
CA ASN A 27 -2.20 1.76 -14.82
C ASN A 27 -1.40 0.45 -14.79
N GLY A 28 -1.96 -0.60 -14.18
CA GLY A 28 -1.33 -1.92 -14.09
C GLY A 28 -0.15 -1.98 -13.13
N GLY A 29 -0.15 -1.16 -12.08
CA GLY A 29 0.91 -1.13 -11.06
C GLY A 29 2.18 -0.42 -11.50
N ILE A 30 2.13 0.37 -12.58
CA ILE A 30 3.29 1.07 -13.11
C ILE A 30 3.55 2.32 -12.28
N SER A 31 4.67 2.37 -11.56
CA SER A 31 5.06 3.56 -10.80
C SER A 31 5.46 4.73 -11.73
N PRO A 32 5.17 6.00 -11.35
CA PRO A 32 4.52 6.40 -10.11
C PRO A 32 3.00 6.19 -10.15
N CYS A 33 2.48 5.61 -9.07
CA CYS A 33 1.06 5.40 -8.86
C CYS A 33 0.76 5.43 -7.34
N PHE A 34 -0.51 5.47 -6.94
CA PHE A 34 -0.90 5.38 -5.54
C PHE A 34 -1.83 4.22 -5.27
N GLU A 35 -1.80 3.75 -4.02
CA GLU A 35 -2.85 2.92 -3.43
C GLU A 35 -3.15 3.41 -2.02
N MET A 36 -4.29 3.00 -1.49
CA MET A 36 -4.55 3.11 -0.06
C MET A 36 -3.80 1.97 0.65
N VAL A 37 -3.30 2.25 1.86
CA VAL A 37 -2.67 1.26 2.72
C VAL A 37 -3.18 1.42 4.14
N TRP A 38 -3.27 0.34 4.90
CA TRP A 38 -3.56 0.36 6.32
C TRP A 38 -2.31 0.68 7.13
N VAL A 39 -2.44 1.66 8.03
CA VAL A 39 -1.46 2.04 9.04
C VAL A 39 -2.17 2.28 10.34
N ASN A 40 -1.84 1.50 11.37
CA ASN A 40 -2.41 1.68 12.71
C ASN A 40 -3.95 1.77 12.73
N GLY A 41 -4.62 0.95 11.90
CA GLY A 41 -6.08 0.90 11.81
C GLY A 41 -6.72 1.97 10.91
N VAL A 42 -5.92 2.82 10.25
CA VAL A 42 -6.41 3.89 9.37
C VAL A 42 -5.92 3.63 7.94
N GLN A 43 -6.79 3.86 6.95
CA GLN A 43 -6.35 3.88 5.55
C GLN A 43 -5.77 5.24 5.20
N ILE A 44 -4.57 5.23 4.62
CA ILE A 44 -3.89 6.43 4.15
C ILE A 44 -3.38 6.22 2.73
N LYS A 45 -3.24 7.31 1.98
CA LYS A 45 -2.70 7.25 0.63
C LYS A 45 -1.18 7.06 0.66
N MET A 46 -0.69 6.02 -0.01
CA MET A 46 0.72 5.80 -0.27
C MET A 46 1.01 5.95 -1.75
N THR A 47 2.01 6.76 -2.10
CA THR A 47 2.50 6.89 -3.47
C THR A 47 3.74 6.03 -3.66
N PHE A 48 3.69 5.11 -4.60
CA PHE A 48 4.82 4.27 -4.99
C PHE A 48 5.68 5.02 -6.01
N VAL A 49 6.99 4.98 -5.81
CA VAL A 49 7.94 5.67 -6.68
C VAL A 49 9.00 4.71 -7.18
N HIS A 50 9.39 4.87 -8.45
CA HIS A 50 10.52 4.14 -8.99
C HIS A 50 11.80 4.91 -8.67
N ALA A 51 12.65 4.39 -7.79
CA ALA A 51 14.00 4.94 -7.60
C ALA A 51 15.01 3.81 -7.36
N PRO A 52 16.28 3.99 -7.74
CA PRO A 52 17.32 3.04 -7.40
C PRO A 52 17.50 2.95 -5.87
N PHE A 53 17.27 1.75 -5.30
CA PHE A 53 17.37 1.45 -3.87
C PHE A 53 18.72 1.78 -3.22
N LEU A 54 19.76 2.03 -4.02
CA LEU A 54 21.11 2.37 -3.58
C LEU A 54 21.25 3.80 -3.02
N ALA A 55 20.20 4.64 -3.13
CA ALA A 55 20.25 6.05 -2.72
C ALA A 55 19.85 6.31 -1.25
N THR A 56 19.38 5.31 -0.50
CA THR A 56 18.97 5.45 0.90
C THR A 56 19.79 4.56 1.85
N PRO A 57 21.12 4.77 1.96
CA PRO A 57 21.91 4.08 2.96
C PRO A 57 21.40 4.46 4.36
N LYS A 58 21.00 3.44 5.16
CA LYS A 58 20.43 3.51 6.53
C LYS A 58 18.91 3.64 6.67
N ALA A 59 18.12 3.41 5.62
CA ALA A 59 16.68 3.30 5.81
C ALA A 59 16.34 2.06 6.67
N THR A 60 15.50 2.23 7.70
CA THR A 60 14.79 1.12 8.31
C THR A 60 13.88 0.50 7.24
N ILE A 61 13.87 -0.83 7.16
CA ILE A 61 13.03 -1.55 6.21
C ILE A 61 11.84 -2.10 6.99
N ASP A 62 10.68 -1.49 6.79
CA ASP A 62 9.44 -1.92 7.44
C ASP A 62 8.71 -2.96 6.56
N PRO A 63 7.84 -3.81 7.14
CA PRO A 63 7.10 -4.77 6.34
C PRO A 63 6.01 -4.10 5.49
N PHE A 64 5.75 -4.67 4.32
CA PHE A 64 4.59 -4.43 3.48
C PHE A 64 3.83 -5.74 3.31
N TYR A 65 2.70 -5.87 3.99
CA TYR A 65 1.88 -7.07 4.00
C TYR A 65 0.76 -6.97 2.98
N VAL A 66 0.64 -7.97 2.12
CA VAL A 66 -0.51 -8.19 1.25
C VAL A 66 -1.43 -9.20 1.92
N ILE A 67 -2.65 -8.77 2.22
CA ILE A 67 -3.67 -9.51 2.97
C ILE A 67 -4.96 -9.62 2.15
N ALA A 68 -5.94 -10.40 2.65
CA ALA A 68 -7.28 -10.35 2.10
C ALA A 68 -7.90 -8.97 2.33
N PRO A 69 -8.79 -8.49 1.42
CA PRO A 69 -9.45 -7.19 1.57
C PRO A 69 -10.11 -7.08 2.94
N GLN A 70 -9.98 -5.95 3.63
CA GLN A 70 -10.55 -5.74 4.97
C GLN A 70 -11.95 -5.09 4.90
N THR A 71 -12.28 -4.41 3.80
CA THR A 71 -13.60 -3.81 3.54
C THR A 71 -14.21 -4.33 2.23
N ASP A 72 -15.40 -3.83 1.89
CA ASP A 72 -16.06 -4.11 0.61
C ASP A 72 -15.39 -3.42 -0.59
N VAL A 73 -14.46 -2.50 -0.34
CA VAL A 73 -13.66 -1.80 -1.36
C VAL A 73 -12.19 -2.20 -1.17
N PRO A 74 -11.71 -3.21 -1.92
CA PRO A 74 -10.30 -3.61 -1.88
C PRO A 74 -9.37 -2.48 -2.32
N GLN A 75 -8.16 -2.44 -1.76
CA GLN A 75 -7.16 -1.44 -2.12
C GLN A 75 -6.51 -1.75 -3.48
N GLY A 76 -6.27 -3.04 -3.76
CA GLY A 76 -5.71 -3.53 -5.02
C GLY A 76 -6.62 -4.54 -5.71
N GLY A 77 -6.48 -4.68 -7.03
CA GLY A 77 -7.19 -5.65 -7.87
C GLY A 77 -8.02 -5.01 -9.00
N PRO A 78 -8.69 -5.82 -9.85
CA PRO A 78 -8.85 -7.27 -9.79
C PRO A 78 -7.65 -8.08 -10.29
N VAL A 79 -6.63 -7.44 -10.85
CA VAL A 79 -5.42 -8.10 -11.36
C VAL A 79 -4.23 -7.69 -10.48
N PRO A 80 -3.46 -8.65 -9.92
CA PRO A 80 -3.61 -10.09 -10.09
C PRO A 80 -4.79 -10.70 -9.30
N PHE A 81 -5.26 -10.03 -8.25
CA PHE A 81 -6.43 -10.41 -7.44
C PHE A 81 -6.85 -9.26 -6.53
N PHE A 82 -7.99 -9.35 -5.86
CA PHE A 82 -8.39 -8.37 -4.84
C PHE A 82 -7.64 -8.56 -3.53
N HIS A 83 -7.05 -7.48 -3.01
CA HIS A 83 -6.25 -7.51 -1.78
C HIS A 83 -6.18 -6.15 -1.11
N ASP A 84 -5.74 -6.16 0.14
CA ASP A 84 -5.36 -4.97 0.91
C ASP A 84 -3.89 -5.04 1.30
N HIS A 85 -3.38 -3.88 1.72
CA HIS A 85 -2.01 -3.64 2.12
C HIS A 85 -1.95 -3.14 3.56
N VAL A 86 -1.04 -3.68 4.36
CA VAL A 86 -0.70 -3.16 5.68
C VAL A 86 0.79 -2.84 5.69
N VAL A 87 1.15 -1.66 6.16
CA VAL A 87 2.57 -1.32 6.36
C VAL A 87 2.88 -1.21 7.84
N GLY A 88 4.16 -1.39 8.18
CA GLY A 88 4.66 -1.19 9.53
C GLY A 88 4.30 0.20 10.09
N ASP A 89 4.41 0.34 11.41
CA ASP A 89 4.01 1.56 12.11
C ASP A 89 4.82 2.77 11.63
N ALA A 90 4.21 3.55 10.75
CA ALA A 90 4.68 4.86 10.34
C ALA A 90 5.05 5.69 11.57
N PRO A 91 6.24 6.34 11.62
CA PRO A 91 6.58 7.21 12.72
C PRO A 91 5.55 8.35 12.83
N GLN A 92 4.78 8.38 13.93
CA GLN A 92 3.75 9.40 14.19
C GLN A 92 4.30 10.84 14.27
N GLN A 93 5.63 11.02 14.29
CA GLN A 93 6.30 12.30 14.55
C GLN A 93 6.53 13.16 13.29
N ASN A 94 6.18 12.68 12.10
CA ASN A 94 6.35 13.46 10.88
C ASN A 94 5.03 14.10 10.46
N HIS A 95 4.90 15.41 10.70
CA HIS A 95 3.76 16.23 10.30
C HIS A 95 3.67 16.49 8.77
N GLY A 96 4.22 15.60 7.95
CA GLY A 96 4.30 15.71 6.50
C GLY A 96 4.66 14.39 5.84
N ASP A 97 4.74 14.41 4.51
CA ASP A 97 5.09 13.25 3.69
C ASP A 97 6.43 12.67 4.12
N PHE A 98 6.49 11.35 4.31
CA PHE A 98 7.75 10.66 4.60
C PHE A 98 7.95 9.47 3.67
N SER A 99 9.21 9.30 3.25
CA SER A 99 9.62 8.19 2.40
C SER A 99 9.88 6.95 3.24
N VAL A 100 9.39 5.81 2.75
CA VAL A 100 9.56 4.49 3.37
C VAL A 100 10.21 3.53 2.40
N VAL A 101 11.09 2.68 2.92
CA VAL A 101 11.59 1.49 2.23
C VAL A 101 10.90 0.31 2.89
N LEU A 102 10.19 -0.50 2.12
CA LEU A 102 9.41 -1.61 2.64
C LEU A 102 9.82 -2.94 2.01
N HIS A 103 9.60 -4.03 2.75
CA HIS A 103 9.81 -5.40 2.28
C HIS A 103 8.50 -6.17 2.19
N GLY A 104 8.22 -6.74 1.03
CA GLY A 104 6.93 -7.33 0.69
C GLY A 104 6.73 -8.76 1.21
N PHE A 105 5.59 -9.02 1.83
CA PHE A 105 5.13 -10.35 2.28
C PHE A 105 3.70 -10.62 1.85
N LEU A 106 3.40 -11.85 1.42
CA LEU A 106 2.02 -12.35 1.34
C LEU A 106 1.65 -12.97 2.69
N VAL A 107 0.44 -12.68 3.19
CA VAL A 107 -0.02 -13.16 4.49
C VAL A 107 -1.10 -14.22 4.30
N PHE A 108 -0.77 -15.46 4.63
CA PHE A 108 -1.68 -16.60 4.51
C PHE A 108 -2.08 -17.14 5.87
N CYS A 109 -3.30 -17.66 5.97
CA CYS A 109 -3.63 -18.54 7.09
C CYS A 109 -2.83 -19.84 6.96
N SER A 110 -2.23 -20.29 8.07
CA SER A 110 -1.59 -21.59 8.12
C SER A 110 -2.65 -22.71 8.18
N ALA A 111 -2.24 -23.95 7.93
CA ALA A 111 -3.14 -25.10 8.12
C ALA A 111 -3.69 -25.17 9.55
N GLU A 112 -2.85 -24.86 10.55
CA GLU A 112 -3.24 -24.82 11.96
C GLU A 112 -4.19 -23.65 12.26
N GLY A 113 -3.92 -22.46 11.68
CA GLY A 113 -4.80 -21.31 11.80
C GLY A 113 -6.21 -21.62 11.29
N ILE A 114 -6.31 -22.31 10.16
CA ILE A 114 -7.59 -22.71 9.57
C ILE A 114 -8.27 -23.80 10.42
N SER A 115 -7.54 -24.87 10.79
CA SER A 115 -8.12 -26.02 11.50
C SER A 115 -8.62 -25.66 12.90
N SER A 116 -7.91 -24.76 13.60
CA SER A 116 -8.27 -24.26 14.92
C SER A 116 -9.36 -23.18 14.88
N GLY A 117 -9.62 -22.60 13.71
CA GLY A 117 -10.45 -21.40 13.55
C GLY A 117 -9.76 -20.12 14.03
N GLY A 118 -8.47 -20.17 14.39
CA GLY A 118 -7.69 -19.02 14.79
C GLY A 118 -7.41 -18.03 13.64
N CYS A 119 -7.40 -18.48 12.39
CA CYS A 119 -7.27 -17.65 11.20
C CYS A 119 -8.39 -17.95 10.21
N VAL A 120 -9.13 -16.91 9.82
CA VAL A 120 -10.17 -17.01 8.80
C VAL A 120 -9.60 -16.51 7.47
N PRO A 121 -9.49 -17.36 6.44
CA PRO A 121 -8.98 -16.94 5.15
C PRO A 121 -10.08 -16.37 4.24
N THR A 122 -9.65 -15.56 3.27
CA THR A 122 -10.32 -15.46 1.96
C THR A 122 -9.55 -16.32 0.99
N PHE A 123 -10.24 -17.28 0.37
CA PHE A 123 -9.64 -18.13 -0.66
C PHE A 123 -9.62 -17.38 -2.00
N THR A 124 -8.44 -16.92 -2.38
CA THR A 124 -8.22 -16.07 -3.55
C THR A 124 -7.62 -16.89 -4.68
N SER A 125 -8.21 -16.80 -5.88
CA SER A 125 -7.63 -17.40 -7.08
C SER A 125 -6.49 -16.53 -7.59
N SER A 126 -5.34 -17.16 -7.86
CA SER A 126 -4.18 -16.54 -8.49
C SER A 126 -3.60 -17.47 -9.58
N PRO A 127 -2.62 -17.00 -10.38
CA PRO A 127 -1.91 -17.86 -11.32
C PRO A 127 -1.19 -19.06 -10.67
N GLN A 128 -0.95 -19.03 -9.36
CA GLN A 128 -0.30 -20.10 -8.60
C GLN A 128 -1.30 -21.08 -7.96
N GLY A 129 -2.61 -20.85 -8.08
CA GLY A 129 -3.67 -21.68 -7.51
C GLY A 129 -4.62 -20.90 -6.61
N ILE A 130 -5.33 -21.59 -5.73
CA ILE A 130 -6.19 -20.97 -4.72
C ILE A 130 -5.38 -20.80 -3.44
N LEU A 131 -5.21 -19.56 -3.00
CA LEU A 131 -4.37 -19.18 -1.85
C LEU A 131 -5.23 -18.66 -0.69
N PRO A 132 -4.98 -19.07 0.57
CA PRO A 132 -5.79 -18.69 1.73
C PRO A 132 -5.29 -17.39 2.37
N PHE A 133 -5.48 -16.24 1.69
CA PHE A 133 -5.09 -14.94 2.25
C PHE A 133 -5.79 -14.67 3.58
N ALA A 134 -5.04 -14.25 4.59
CA ALA A 134 -5.60 -14.01 5.92
C ALA A 134 -6.57 -12.81 5.90
N LYS A 135 -7.80 -13.02 6.39
CA LYS A 135 -8.85 -11.98 6.50
C LYS A 135 -8.99 -11.52 7.94
N THR A 136 -9.09 -12.44 8.89
CA THR A 136 -9.06 -12.14 10.33
C THR A 136 -8.26 -13.18 11.08
N VAL A 137 -7.68 -12.78 12.21
CA VAL A 137 -7.00 -13.69 13.13
C VAL A 137 -7.43 -13.42 14.56
N ASN A 138 -7.80 -14.46 15.29
CA ASN A 138 -8.39 -14.37 16.63
C ASN A 138 -9.59 -13.38 16.68
N GLY A 139 -10.36 -13.30 15.59
CA GLY A 139 -11.48 -12.36 15.44
C GLY A 139 -11.08 -10.90 15.18
N GLN A 140 -9.80 -10.60 15.02
CA GLN A 140 -9.29 -9.26 14.74
C GLN A 140 -9.08 -9.03 13.24
N MET A 141 -9.36 -7.81 12.78
CA MET A 141 -8.98 -7.34 11.46
C MET A 141 -7.47 -7.13 11.36
N LEU A 142 -6.94 -7.27 10.16
CA LEU A 142 -5.52 -7.09 9.87
C LEU A 142 -5.28 -5.69 9.31
N THR A 143 -5.47 -4.65 10.12
CA THR A 143 -5.32 -3.24 9.71
C THR A 143 -4.14 -2.54 10.36
N SER A 144 -3.29 -3.29 11.06
CA SER A 144 -2.02 -2.87 11.65
C SER A 144 -1.05 -4.06 11.69
N ALA A 145 0.22 -3.82 12.00
CA ALA A 145 1.24 -4.86 12.00
C ALA A 145 1.06 -5.88 13.14
N ASP A 146 0.71 -5.43 14.35
CA ASP A 146 0.59 -6.28 15.55
C ASP A 146 -0.31 -7.52 15.36
N PRO A 147 -1.53 -7.41 14.79
CA PRO A 147 -2.40 -8.57 14.52
C PRO A 147 -1.89 -9.52 13.44
N ILE A 148 -0.78 -9.20 12.75
CA ILE A 148 -0.13 -10.06 11.76
C ILE A 148 1.11 -10.72 12.36
N GLU A 149 1.98 -9.91 12.98
CA GLU A 149 3.28 -10.36 13.48
C GLU A 149 3.14 -11.30 14.68
N SER A 150 2.25 -10.98 15.63
CA SER A 150 2.03 -11.84 16.80
C SER A 150 1.49 -13.23 16.40
N PRO A 151 0.47 -13.35 15.53
CA PRO A 151 0.00 -14.67 15.11
C PRO A 151 0.90 -15.42 14.13
N ALA A 152 1.76 -14.72 13.39
CA ALA A 152 2.84 -15.37 12.65
C ALA A 152 3.80 -16.09 13.61
N ASN A 153 4.17 -15.45 14.73
CA ASN A 153 5.01 -16.05 15.77
C ASN A 153 4.33 -17.24 16.48
N SER A 154 3.00 -17.25 16.57
CA SER A 154 2.23 -18.36 17.14
C SER A 154 1.84 -19.45 16.12
N GLY A 155 2.27 -19.32 14.86
CA GLY A 155 2.01 -20.31 13.81
C GLY A 155 0.60 -20.32 13.21
N LEU A 156 -0.23 -19.31 13.50
CA LEU A 156 -1.59 -19.19 12.93
C LEU A 156 -1.56 -18.60 11.51
N ILE A 157 -0.53 -17.81 11.20
CA ILE A 157 -0.26 -17.22 9.90
C ILE A 157 1.08 -17.74 9.36
N VAL A 158 1.18 -17.81 8.03
CA VAL A 158 2.45 -17.93 7.31
C VAL A 158 2.72 -16.62 6.55
N LEU A 159 3.89 -16.04 6.76
CA LEU A 159 4.41 -14.93 5.98
C LEU A 159 5.27 -15.49 4.83
N VAL A 160 4.84 -15.27 3.60
CA VAL A 160 5.60 -15.66 2.41
C VAL A 160 6.37 -14.45 1.90
N ASP A 161 7.68 -14.50 2.06
CA ASP A 161 8.60 -13.50 1.55
C ASP A 161 8.53 -13.46 0.01
N THR A 162 8.28 -12.27 -0.53
CA THR A 162 8.20 -12.03 -1.98
C THR A 162 9.53 -11.64 -2.60
N GLY A 163 10.51 -11.25 -1.77
CA GLY A 163 11.75 -10.60 -2.18
C GLY A 163 11.57 -9.16 -2.68
N ALA A 164 10.34 -8.63 -2.65
CA ALA A 164 10.06 -7.29 -3.15
C ALA A 164 10.56 -6.23 -2.18
N LEU A 165 11.39 -5.32 -2.68
CA LEU A 165 11.66 -4.04 -2.03
C LEU A 165 10.78 -2.99 -2.68
N ILE A 166 10.16 -2.15 -1.85
CA ILE A 166 9.19 -1.15 -2.27
C ILE A 166 9.64 0.20 -1.72
N LEU A 167 9.65 1.21 -2.59
CA LEU A 167 9.87 2.59 -2.19
C LEU A 167 8.57 3.37 -2.36
N GLY A 168 8.17 4.07 -1.32
CA GLY A 168 7.01 4.94 -1.43
C GLY A 168 7.07 6.12 -0.48
N THR A 169 6.06 6.96 -0.61
CA THR A 169 5.84 8.14 0.23
C THR A 169 4.44 8.03 0.82
N ILE A 170 4.37 8.10 2.14
CA ILE A 170 3.11 8.08 2.88
C ILE A 170 2.72 9.53 3.19
N ASN A 171 1.48 9.89 2.85
CA ASN A 171 0.91 11.20 3.20
C ASN A 171 -0.14 11.01 4.32
N PRO A 172 0.14 11.41 5.57
CA PRO A 172 -0.78 11.21 6.69
C PRO A 172 -1.99 12.17 6.69
N ASN A 173 -2.05 13.15 5.78
CA ASN A 173 -3.09 14.17 5.72
C ASN A 173 -4.15 13.90 4.62
N THR A 174 -4.07 12.76 3.93
CA THR A 174 -4.97 12.37 2.82
C THR A 174 -5.40 10.92 2.93
#